data_AF-A0A811GH14-F1
#
_entry.id   AF-A0A811GH14-F1
#
_cell.length_a   1.000
_cell.length_b   1.000
_cell.length_c   1.000
_cell.angle_alpha   90.00
_cell.angle_beta   90.00
_cell.angle_gamma   90.00
#
_symmetry.space_group_name_H-M   'P 1'
#
loop_
_entity.id
_entity.type
_entity.pdbx_description
1 polymer ?
#
loop_
_entity_poly.entity_id
_entity_poly.type
_entity_poly.pdbx_seq_one_letter_code
_entity_poly.pdbx_strand_id
1 'polypeptide(L)'
;MKSALLSARYLQKGFSTQENDTGNFLIELQKCLYKKKSKKSPLITAIGKLCIPTRVGAKINSIVTYNFDNLIEMHLDRLDLKYKSIFLDNVKYQNEELPIYHVHGFIPQNINLSKSKEHYQDMDLIFSESGYHRMYSNPYHWSNLIQLSTLKEHTCIMIGLSLDDPNLRRLLEIAQTGTNIAKHYAFLRRINIEEFAEENKSTHSISLQSSFLERHHNLQELMFSELGINVIWFEEFEELPKLLNQLLN
;
A
#
# COMPACT_ATOMS: atom_id res chain seq x y z
N MET A 1 10.83 13.04 -17.47
CA MET A 1 9.43 12.67 -17.16
C MET A 1 8.84 13.72 -16.22
N LYS A 2 7.69 14.33 -16.54
CA LYS A 2 6.98 15.21 -15.59
C LYS A 2 6.51 14.34 -14.41
N SER A 3 7.00 14.61 -13.19
CA SER A 3 6.67 13.82 -12.00
C SER A 3 5.16 13.73 -11.80
N ALA A 4 4.62 12.53 -11.60
CA ALA A 4 3.19 12.31 -11.33
C ALA A 4 2.72 13.13 -10.11
N LEU A 5 3.60 13.30 -9.12
CA LEU A 5 3.34 14.12 -7.92
C LEU A 5 3.16 15.61 -8.25
N LEU A 6 3.90 16.13 -9.23
CA LEU A 6 3.75 17.51 -9.70
C LEU A 6 2.41 17.69 -10.42
N SER A 7 2.04 16.74 -11.29
CA SER A 7 0.73 16.73 -11.95
C SER A 7 -0.42 16.66 -10.93
N ALA A 8 -0.29 15.81 -9.91
CA ALA A 8 -1.24 15.71 -8.81
C ALA A 8 -1.39 17.03 -8.03
N ARG A 9 -0.27 17.72 -7.78
CA ARG A 9 -0.25 19.04 -7.16
C ARG A 9 -0.94 20.10 -8.03
N TYR A 10 -0.73 20.07 -9.34
CA TYR A 10 -1.44 20.97 -10.27
C TYR A 10 -2.94 20.73 -10.27
N LEU A 11 -3.37 19.47 -10.31
CA LEU A 11 -4.79 19.11 -10.22
C LEU A 11 -5.40 19.60 -8.91
N GLN A 12 -4.79 19.26 -7.78
CA GLN A 12 -5.29 19.70 -6.47
C GLN A 12 -5.38 21.23 -6.38
N LYS A 13 -4.36 21.96 -6.83
CA LYS A 13 -4.37 23.43 -6.86
C LYS A 13 -5.50 23.99 -7.74
N GLY A 14 -5.71 23.41 -8.92
CA GLY A 14 -6.75 23.85 -9.87
C GLY A 14 -8.17 23.66 -9.35
N PHE A 15 -8.42 22.65 -8.50
CA PHE A 15 -9.71 22.47 -7.84
C PHE A 15 -9.81 23.28 -6.54
N SER A 16 -8.73 23.49 -5.78
CA SER A 16 -8.78 24.24 -4.51
C SER A 16 -8.99 25.77 -4.62
N THR A 17 -9.05 26.34 -5.82
CA THR A 17 -9.29 27.79 -6.01
C THR A 17 -10.74 28.23 -5.78
N GLN A 18 -11.67 27.31 -5.54
CA GLN A 18 -13.06 27.63 -5.17
C GLN A 18 -13.41 26.89 -3.87
N GLU A 19 -13.87 27.59 -2.85
CA GLU A 19 -14.07 27.08 -1.47
C GLU A 19 -15.08 25.90 -1.37
N ASN A 20 -15.84 25.61 -2.44
CA ASN A 20 -16.80 24.49 -2.53
C ASN A 20 -16.29 23.27 -3.34
N ASP A 21 -15.06 23.27 -3.85
CA ASP A 21 -14.60 22.31 -4.88
C ASP A 21 -13.82 21.09 -4.38
N THR A 22 -13.46 20.99 -3.09
CA THR A 22 -12.79 19.79 -2.54
C THR A 22 -13.67 18.54 -2.67
N GLY A 23 -14.98 18.68 -2.48
CA GLY A 23 -15.95 17.61 -2.74
C GLY A 23 -16.01 17.22 -4.21
N ASN A 24 -15.97 18.19 -5.13
CA ASN A 24 -15.99 17.93 -6.58
C ASN A 24 -14.70 17.23 -7.04
N PHE A 25 -13.55 17.61 -6.49
CA PHE A 25 -12.28 16.94 -6.74
C PHE A 25 -12.32 15.46 -6.34
N LEU A 26 -12.84 15.14 -5.15
CA LEU A 26 -12.99 13.76 -4.68
C LEU A 26 -13.94 12.95 -5.57
N ILE A 27 -15.04 13.56 -6.03
CA ILE A 27 -15.99 12.92 -6.95
C ILE A 27 -15.33 12.61 -8.30
N GLU A 28 -14.57 13.55 -8.87
CA GLU A 28 -13.87 13.31 -10.13
C GLU A 28 -12.75 12.28 -9.98
N LEU A 29 -12.01 12.28 -8.86
CA LEU A 29 -11.07 11.22 -8.52
C LEU A 29 -11.76 9.86 -8.42
N GLN A 30 -12.89 9.76 -7.72
CA GLN A 30 -13.69 8.54 -7.61
C GLN A 30 -14.10 8.02 -9.00
N LYS A 31 -14.61 8.90 -9.87
CA LYS A 31 -14.97 8.54 -11.25
C LYS A 31 -13.77 8.02 -12.03
N CYS A 32 -12.59 8.63 -11.87
CA CYS A 32 -11.38 8.22 -12.56
C CYS A 32 -10.87 6.86 -12.05
N LEU A 33 -10.86 6.68 -10.72
CA LEU A 33 -10.41 5.46 -10.05
C LEU A 33 -11.22 4.23 -10.50
N TYR A 34 -12.54 4.40 -10.63
CA TYR A 34 -13.47 3.30 -10.98
C TYR A 34 -13.98 3.35 -12.42
N LYS A 35 -13.34 4.13 -13.31
CA LYS A 35 -13.73 4.26 -14.73
C LYS A 35 -13.73 2.90 -15.44
N LYS A 36 -12.77 2.04 -15.11
CA LYS A 36 -12.67 0.67 -15.65
C LYS A 36 -13.41 -0.28 -14.71
N LYS A 37 -14.18 -1.22 -15.29
CA LYS A 37 -14.82 -2.29 -14.50
C LYS A 37 -13.75 -3.07 -13.75
N SER A 38 -13.93 -3.16 -12.43
CA SER A 38 -13.12 -4.00 -11.56
C SER A 38 -13.20 -5.46 -12.03
N LYS A 39 -12.05 -6.02 -12.41
CA LYS A 39 -11.91 -7.45 -12.73
C LYS A 39 -11.68 -8.22 -11.43
N LYS A 40 -12.12 -9.47 -11.39
CA LYS A 40 -11.76 -10.37 -10.27
C LYS A 40 -10.23 -10.52 -10.24
N SER A 41 -9.62 -10.14 -9.13
CA SER A 41 -8.18 -10.29 -8.90
C SER A 41 -7.92 -11.54 -8.08
N PRO A 42 -7.13 -12.51 -8.58
CA PRO A 42 -6.68 -13.66 -7.80
C PRO A 42 -5.92 -13.24 -6.54
N LEU A 43 -5.19 -12.13 -6.59
CA LEU A 43 -4.43 -11.60 -5.45
C LEU A 43 -5.36 -11.15 -4.32
N ILE A 44 -6.36 -10.31 -4.63
CA ILE A 44 -7.37 -9.88 -3.66
C ILE A 44 -8.10 -11.11 -3.09
N THR A 45 -8.33 -12.11 -3.94
CA THR A 45 -8.94 -13.37 -3.50
C THR A 45 -8.08 -14.12 -2.48
N ALA A 46 -6.77 -14.19 -2.70
CA ALA A 46 -5.84 -14.81 -1.76
C ALA A 46 -5.75 -14.02 -0.44
N ILE A 47 -5.69 -12.68 -0.51
CA ILE A 47 -5.69 -11.81 0.67
C ILE A 47 -6.98 -11.99 1.48
N GLY A 48 -8.15 -12.00 0.83
CA GLY A 48 -9.44 -12.21 1.49
C GLY A 48 -9.51 -13.54 2.23
N LYS A 49 -8.96 -14.62 1.64
CA LYS A 49 -8.86 -15.92 2.31
C LYS A 49 -7.98 -15.89 3.56
N LEU A 50 -6.86 -15.18 3.54
CA LEU A 50 -5.98 -15.04 4.70
C LEU A 50 -6.67 -14.31 5.86
N CYS A 51 -7.62 -13.43 5.55
CA CYS A 51 -8.39 -12.69 6.54
C CYS A 51 -9.49 -13.52 7.23
N ILE A 52 -9.82 -14.72 6.72
CA ILE A 52 -10.85 -15.57 7.31
C ILE A 52 -10.37 -16.09 8.67
N PRO A 53 -11.09 -15.80 9.78
CA PRO A 53 -10.74 -16.34 11.08
C PRO A 53 -10.81 -17.87 11.10
N THR A 54 -9.82 -18.50 11.74
CA THR A 54 -9.80 -19.95 11.97
C THR A 54 -10.25 -20.27 13.39
N ARG A 55 -10.38 -21.56 13.73
CA ARG A 55 -10.69 -22.00 15.10
C ARG A 55 -9.69 -21.51 16.16
N VAL A 56 -8.47 -21.19 15.74
CA VAL A 56 -7.38 -20.71 16.62
C VAL A 56 -7.35 -19.17 16.68
N GLY A 57 -8.23 -18.49 15.94
CA GLY A 57 -8.27 -17.03 15.80
C GLY A 57 -7.97 -16.57 14.38
N ALA A 58 -7.98 -15.25 14.20
CA ALA A 58 -7.60 -14.61 12.95
C ALA A 58 -6.08 -14.67 12.74
N LYS A 59 -5.64 -15.12 11.56
CA LYS A 59 -4.22 -15.10 11.17
C LYS A 59 -3.72 -13.68 10.90
N ILE A 60 -4.61 -12.79 10.47
CA ILE A 60 -4.33 -11.40 10.12
C ILE A 60 -4.98 -10.50 11.16
N ASN A 61 -4.17 -9.65 11.80
CA ASN A 61 -4.62 -8.71 12.82
C ASN A 61 -5.22 -7.43 12.20
N SER A 62 -4.62 -6.94 11.13
CA SER A 62 -5.02 -5.70 10.46
C SER A 62 -4.51 -5.67 9.02
N ILE A 63 -5.11 -4.79 8.21
CA ILE A 63 -4.62 -4.45 6.88
C ILE A 63 -4.23 -2.97 6.89
N VAL A 64 -3.04 -2.64 6.41
CA VAL A 64 -2.63 -1.26 6.14
C VAL A 64 -2.52 -1.09 4.64
N THR A 65 -3.30 -0.17 4.08
CA THR A 65 -3.34 0.08 2.63
C THR A 65 -3.01 1.53 2.32
N TYR A 66 -2.20 1.70 1.27
CA TYR A 66 -1.85 2.98 0.68
C TYR A 66 -2.73 3.31 -0.53
N ASN A 67 -3.60 2.38 -0.91
CA ASN A 67 -4.55 2.55 -2.00
C ASN A 67 -5.78 3.33 -1.51
N PHE A 68 -6.32 4.16 -2.40
CA PHE A 68 -7.53 4.92 -2.14
C PHE A 68 -8.80 4.09 -2.37
N ASP A 69 -8.72 2.96 -3.07
CA ASP A 69 -9.91 2.19 -3.43
C ASP A 69 -10.45 1.32 -2.29
N ASN A 70 -11.63 0.74 -2.50
CA ASN A 70 -12.27 -0.21 -1.58
C ASN A 70 -12.33 -1.64 -2.14
N LEU A 71 -11.36 -2.05 -2.97
CA LEU A 71 -11.42 -3.36 -3.63
C LEU A 71 -11.29 -4.54 -2.65
N ILE A 72 -10.56 -4.35 -1.54
CA ILE A 72 -10.41 -5.35 -0.47
C ILE A 72 -11.75 -5.52 0.23
N GLU A 73 -12.37 -4.42 0.66
CA GLU A 73 -13.68 -4.35 1.28
C GLU A 73 -14.76 -5.03 0.44
N MET A 74 -14.83 -4.69 -0.84
CA MET A 74 -15.77 -5.31 -1.78
C MET A 74 -15.59 -6.82 -1.89
N HIS A 75 -14.39 -7.34 -1.61
CA HIS A 75 -14.15 -8.77 -1.57
C HIS A 75 -14.50 -9.39 -0.22
N LEU A 76 -14.17 -8.73 0.89
CA LEU A 76 -14.53 -9.15 2.25
C LEU A 76 -16.06 -9.18 2.45
N ASP A 77 -16.79 -8.21 1.90
CA ASP A 77 -18.26 -8.19 1.84
C ASP A 77 -18.83 -9.48 1.21
N ARG A 78 -18.18 -9.98 0.14
CA ARG A 78 -18.61 -11.22 -0.54
C ARG A 78 -18.31 -12.48 0.28
N LEU A 79 -17.40 -12.38 1.24
CA LEU A 79 -17.03 -13.45 2.17
C LEU A 79 -17.80 -13.37 3.49
N ASP A 80 -18.71 -12.39 3.64
CA ASP A 80 -19.46 -12.12 4.88
C ASP A 80 -18.54 -11.90 6.10
N LEU A 81 -17.38 -11.29 5.87
CA LEU A 81 -16.42 -10.95 6.92
C LEU A 81 -16.71 -9.55 7.46
N LYS A 82 -16.75 -9.42 8.79
CA LYS A 82 -16.86 -8.12 9.46
C LYS A 82 -15.52 -7.39 9.39
N TYR A 83 -15.53 -6.15 8.90
CA TYR A 83 -14.35 -5.29 8.84
C TYR A 83 -14.72 -3.84 9.13
N LYS A 84 -13.71 -3.02 9.42
CA LYS A 84 -13.87 -1.58 9.60
C LYS A 84 -12.78 -0.82 8.83
N SER A 85 -13.19 -0.03 7.84
CA SER A 85 -12.28 0.90 7.15
C SER A 85 -12.03 2.13 8.03
N ILE A 86 -10.76 2.38 8.35
CA ILE A 86 -10.26 3.43 9.24
C ILE A 86 -9.45 4.41 8.40
N PHE A 87 -10.01 5.60 8.22
CA PHE A 87 -9.41 6.69 7.45
C PHE A 87 -9.39 8.03 8.22
N LEU A 88 -9.81 8.01 9.49
CA LEU A 88 -9.78 9.13 10.43
C LEU A 88 -9.37 8.61 11.82
N ASP A 89 -8.73 9.47 12.62
CA ASP A 89 -8.20 9.16 13.96
C ASP A 89 -9.29 8.78 14.98
N ASN A 90 -10.51 9.29 14.81
CA ASN A 90 -11.62 9.06 15.75
C ASN A 90 -12.43 7.77 15.47
N VAL A 91 -12.07 7.01 14.43
CA VAL A 91 -12.82 5.80 14.06
C VAL A 91 -12.40 4.65 14.97
N LYS A 92 -13.38 4.08 15.67
CA LYS A 92 -13.21 2.87 16.48
C LYS A 92 -13.77 1.66 15.74
N TYR A 93 -13.18 0.50 16.02
CA TYR A 93 -13.62 -0.80 15.53
C TYR A 93 -13.87 -1.74 16.70
N GLN A 94 -14.66 -2.79 16.49
CA GLN A 94 -14.98 -3.82 17.47
C GLN A 94 -14.00 -5.00 17.37
N ASN A 95 -13.84 -5.79 18.43
CA ASN A 95 -12.92 -6.94 18.44
C ASN A 95 -13.23 -8.01 17.37
N GLU A 96 -14.47 -8.06 16.86
CA GLU A 96 -14.88 -8.99 15.79
C GLU A 96 -14.64 -8.43 14.38
N GLU A 97 -14.29 -7.16 14.25
CA GLU A 97 -14.06 -6.49 12.98
C GLU A 97 -12.57 -6.48 12.64
N LEU A 98 -12.22 -6.84 11.40
CA LEU A 98 -10.87 -6.65 10.87
C LEU A 98 -10.64 -5.15 10.58
N PRO A 99 -9.70 -4.46 11.24
CA PRO A 99 -9.38 -3.07 10.92
C PRO A 99 -8.59 -2.97 9.61
N ILE A 100 -9.03 -2.07 8.72
CA ILE A 100 -8.39 -1.73 7.44
C ILE A 100 -7.99 -0.25 7.48
N TYR A 101 -6.71 0.03 7.64
CA TYR A 101 -6.16 1.37 7.77
C TYR A 101 -5.82 1.97 6.40
N HIS A 102 -6.52 3.02 6.00
CA HIS A 102 -6.25 3.79 4.78
C HIS A 102 -5.37 4.99 5.09
N VAL A 103 -4.08 4.75 5.18
CA VAL A 103 -3.12 5.75 5.69
C VAL A 103 -2.92 6.94 4.75
N HIS A 104 -3.31 6.79 3.48
CA HIS A 104 -3.30 7.85 2.47
C HIS A 104 -4.68 8.45 2.15
N GLY A 105 -5.74 7.87 2.71
CA GLY A 105 -7.12 8.22 2.41
C GLY A 105 -7.91 7.11 1.69
N PHE A 106 -9.22 7.26 1.67
CA PHE A 106 -10.21 6.27 1.26
C PHE A 106 -11.30 6.89 0.40
N ILE A 107 -11.52 6.30 -0.77
CA ILE A 107 -12.47 6.73 -1.81
C ILE A 107 -13.23 5.48 -2.29
N PRO A 108 -14.27 5.05 -1.57
CA PRO A 108 -15.02 3.84 -1.92
C PRO A 108 -15.90 4.00 -3.17
N GLN A 109 -16.05 2.94 -3.96
CA GLN A 109 -16.81 2.98 -5.22
C GLN A 109 -18.31 3.24 -5.03
N ASN A 110 -18.92 2.61 -4.02
CA ASN A 110 -20.38 2.52 -3.89
C ASN A 110 -20.99 3.59 -2.98
N ILE A 111 -20.19 4.53 -2.48
CA ILE A 111 -20.64 5.59 -1.58
C ILE A 111 -20.80 6.89 -2.35
N ASN A 112 -21.97 7.50 -2.22
CA ASN A 112 -22.16 8.86 -2.67
C ASN A 112 -21.48 9.80 -1.67
N LEU A 113 -20.27 10.23 -2.00
CA LEU A 113 -19.44 11.09 -1.13
C LEU A 113 -20.16 12.39 -0.74
N SER A 114 -21.04 12.92 -1.59
CA SER A 114 -21.82 14.14 -1.31
C SER A 114 -22.96 13.94 -0.31
N LYS A 115 -23.39 12.70 -0.06
CA LYS A 115 -24.53 12.36 0.81
C LYS A 115 -24.16 11.46 1.97
N SER A 116 -22.89 11.09 2.10
CA SER A 116 -22.43 10.25 3.20
C SER A 116 -22.54 11.01 4.52
N LYS A 117 -22.94 10.29 5.58
CA LYS A 117 -22.85 10.79 6.97
C LYS A 117 -21.43 10.80 7.49
N GLU A 118 -20.53 10.07 6.84
CA GLU A 118 -19.12 10.04 7.19
C GLU A 118 -18.43 11.27 6.63
N HIS A 119 -17.61 11.90 7.46
CA HIS A 119 -16.92 13.15 7.16
C HIS A 119 -15.71 12.94 6.23
N TYR A 120 -15.95 12.48 4.99
CA TYR A 120 -14.92 12.29 3.97
C TYR A 120 -14.17 13.59 3.60
N GLN A 121 -14.74 14.75 3.93
CA GLN A 121 -14.10 16.05 3.75
C GLN A 121 -13.00 16.32 4.79
N ASP A 122 -13.09 15.70 5.96
CA ASP A 122 -12.11 15.83 7.05
C ASP A 122 -10.93 14.85 6.89
N MET A 123 -10.99 13.99 5.86
CA MET A 123 -9.96 13.03 5.55
C MET A 123 -8.75 13.70 4.90
N ASP A 124 -7.56 13.44 5.44
CA ASP A 124 -6.30 13.81 4.82
C ASP A 124 -6.02 12.93 3.59
N LEU A 125 -6.36 13.46 2.41
CA LEU A 125 -6.00 12.82 1.14
C LEU A 125 -4.53 13.11 0.79
N ILE A 126 -3.67 12.10 0.96
CA ILE A 126 -2.24 12.17 0.63
C ILE A 126 -2.04 11.82 -0.85
N PHE A 127 -2.45 12.76 -1.70
CA PHE A 127 -2.42 12.61 -3.16
C PHE A 127 -1.31 13.41 -3.84
N SER A 128 -0.90 14.53 -3.23
CA SER A 128 0.09 15.46 -3.79
C SER A 128 1.38 15.46 -2.98
N GLU A 129 2.47 15.91 -3.61
CA GLU A 129 3.76 16.18 -2.95
C GLU A 129 3.61 16.96 -1.63
N SER A 130 2.70 17.94 -1.58
CA SER A 130 2.42 18.69 -0.35
C SER A 130 1.73 17.85 0.73
N GLY A 131 0.92 16.85 0.38
CA GLY A 131 0.34 15.89 1.32
C GLY A 131 1.43 15.00 1.94
N TYR A 132 2.31 14.46 1.11
CA TYR A 132 3.47 13.69 1.58
C TYR A 132 4.40 14.53 2.46
N HIS A 133 4.65 15.79 2.09
CA HIS A 133 5.48 16.68 2.91
C HIS A 133 4.81 17.01 4.25
N ARG A 134 3.49 17.23 4.32
CA ARG A 134 2.78 17.43 5.59
C ARG A 134 2.86 16.20 6.48
N MET A 135 2.69 15.00 5.92
CA MET A 135 2.87 13.75 6.65
C MET A 135 4.28 13.58 7.19
N TYR A 136 5.28 13.93 6.39
CA TYR A 136 6.68 13.87 6.79
C TYR A 136 6.98 14.88 7.91
N SER A 137 6.48 16.10 7.78
CA SER A 137 6.70 17.20 8.72
C SER A 137 5.86 17.08 10.00
N ASN A 138 4.85 16.21 10.03
CA ASN A 138 4.05 15.92 11.23
C ASN A 138 4.27 14.46 11.70
N PRO A 139 5.29 14.21 12.55
CA PRO A 139 5.55 12.89 13.11
C PRO A 139 4.38 12.30 13.91
N TYR A 140 3.52 13.15 14.49
CA TYR A 140 2.38 12.75 15.32
C TYR A 140 1.08 12.57 14.53
N HIS A 141 1.13 12.64 13.21
CA HIS A 141 -0.03 12.30 12.39
C HIS A 141 -0.48 10.86 12.67
N TRP A 142 -1.78 10.64 12.88
CA TRP A 142 -2.35 9.35 13.30
C TRP A 142 -1.89 8.20 12.39
N SER A 143 -1.79 8.45 11.09
CA SER A 143 -1.38 7.42 10.14
C SER A 143 0.10 7.02 10.27
N ASN A 144 0.98 7.92 10.73
CA ASN A 144 2.37 7.57 11.07
C ASN A 144 2.42 6.75 12.35
N LEU A 145 1.62 7.12 13.36
CA LEU A 145 1.57 6.42 14.63
C LEU A 145 1.07 4.99 14.48
N ILE A 146 -0.01 4.77 13.72
CA ILE A 146 -0.55 3.42 13.49
C ILE A 146 0.40 2.55 12.67
N GLN A 147 1.03 3.12 11.63
CA GLN A 147 2.06 2.40 10.85
C GLN A 147 3.23 2.01 11.75
N LEU A 148 3.73 2.92 12.59
CA LEU A 148 4.84 2.65 13.49
C LEU A 148 4.49 1.60 14.55
N SER A 149 3.32 1.68 15.17
CA SER A 149 2.84 0.68 16.12
C SER A 149 2.69 -0.69 15.45
N THR A 150 2.08 -0.74 14.26
CA THR A 150 1.95 -1.98 13.47
C THR A 150 3.31 -2.57 13.16
N LEU A 151 4.25 -1.76 12.68
CA LEU A 151 5.61 -2.18 12.38
C LEU A 151 6.38 -2.61 13.63
N LYS A 152 6.13 -2.05 14.81
CA LYS A 152 6.82 -2.45 16.04
C LYS A 152 6.28 -3.75 16.63
N GLU A 153 4.96 -3.90 16.66
CA GLU A 153 4.27 -4.97 17.40
C GLU A 153 4.02 -6.23 16.57
N HIS A 154 3.92 -6.11 15.24
CA HIS A 154 3.52 -7.20 14.37
C HIS A 154 4.53 -7.48 13.25
N THR A 155 4.49 -8.70 12.72
CA THR A 155 5.15 -9.05 11.45
C THR A 155 4.26 -8.61 10.30
N CYS A 156 4.85 -7.89 9.35
CA CYS A 156 4.12 -7.32 8.22
C CYS A 156 4.51 -8.04 6.94
N ILE A 157 3.51 -8.35 6.12
CA ILE A 157 3.69 -8.86 4.76
C ILE A 157 3.31 -7.74 3.80
N MET A 158 4.30 -7.27 3.04
CA MET A 158 4.19 -6.12 2.14
C MET A 158 4.02 -6.63 0.71
N ILE A 159 2.96 -6.16 0.03
CA ILE A 159 2.56 -6.64 -1.29
C ILE A 159 2.22 -5.43 -2.16
N GLY A 160 2.80 -5.35 -3.36
CA GLY A 160 2.56 -4.24 -4.28
C GLY A 160 3.18 -2.91 -3.85
N LEU A 161 4.14 -2.94 -2.93
CA LEU A 161 4.92 -1.78 -2.51
C LEU A 161 6.32 -1.89 -3.12
N SER A 162 6.80 -0.83 -3.77
CA SER A 162 8.20 -0.75 -4.21
C SER A 162 9.18 -0.45 -3.08
N LEU A 163 8.64 -0.07 -1.91
CA LEU A 163 9.40 0.39 -0.73
C LEU A 163 10.26 1.63 -0.99
N ASP A 164 10.00 2.38 -2.05
CA ASP A 164 10.73 3.62 -2.34
C ASP A 164 10.16 4.86 -1.66
N ASP A 165 9.02 4.71 -0.98
CA ASP A 165 8.40 5.81 -0.24
C ASP A 165 9.30 6.25 0.94
N PRO A 166 9.77 7.51 0.98
CA PRO A 166 10.66 7.97 2.04
C PRO A 166 10.01 7.95 3.43
N ASN A 167 8.69 8.13 3.53
CA ASN A 167 8.01 8.09 4.82
C ASN A 167 7.97 6.66 5.37
N LEU A 168 7.63 5.67 4.54
CA LEU A 168 7.68 4.26 4.92
C LEU A 168 9.10 3.83 5.31
N ARG A 169 10.13 4.20 4.54
CA ARG A 169 11.53 3.90 4.88
C ARG A 169 11.92 4.49 6.24
N ARG A 170 11.60 5.77 6.48
CA ARG A 170 11.81 6.42 7.78
C ARG A 170 11.11 5.67 8.92
N LEU A 171 9.86 5.26 8.72
CA LEU A 171 9.11 4.52 9.75
C LEU A 171 9.71 3.13 10.03
N LEU A 172 10.20 2.45 8.99
CA LEU A 172 10.93 1.18 9.11
C LEU A 172 12.24 1.34 9.87
N GLU A 173 13.04 2.35 9.57
CA GLU A 173 14.27 2.66 10.32
C GLU A 173 13.98 2.87 11.82
N ILE A 174 12.94 3.65 12.14
CA ILE A 174 12.51 3.89 13.53
C ILE A 174 11.99 2.60 14.18
N ALA A 175 11.26 1.77 13.43
CA ALA A 175 10.73 0.49 13.94
C ALA A 175 11.83 -0.55 14.18
N GLN A 176 12.87 -0.55 13.35
CA GLN A 176 14.01 -1.47 13.42
C GLN A 176 15.02 -1.06 14.50
N THR A 177 15.05 0.21 14.89
CA THR A 177 15.95 0.73 15.93
C THR A 177 15.85 -0.11 17.22
N GLY A 178 16.97 -0.71 17.62
CA GLY A 178 17.05 -1.58 18.80
C GLY A 178 16.74 -3.06 18.55
N THR A 179 16.47 -3.45 17.30
CA THR A 179 16.27 -4.85 16.89
C THR A 179 17.23 -5.21 15.75
N ASN A 180 17.81 -6.42 15.80
CA ASN A 180 18.72 -6.91 14.77
C ASN A 180 18.09 -8.02 13.90
N ILE A 181 16.79 -8.27 14.06
CA ILE A 181 16.09 -9.35 13.37
C ILE A 181 15.20 -8.71 12.31
N ALA A 182 15.34 -9.17 11.06
CA ALA A 182 14.39 -8.84 10.00
C ALA A 182 13.09 -9.62 10.22
N LYS A 183 12.07 -8.93 10.72
CA LYS A 183 10.79 -9.53 11.11
C LYS A 183 9.69 -9.35 10.07
N HIS A 184 9.90 -8.49 9.08
CA HIS A 184 8.92 -8.22 8.01
C HIS A 184 9.31 -8.93 6.72
N TYR A 185 8.34 -9.07 5.81
CA TYR A 185 8.53 -9.69 4.51
C TYR A 185 7.96 -8.79 3.43
N ALA A 186 8.65 -8.66 2.30
CA ALA A 186 8.19 -7.89 1.16
C ALA A 186 8.31 -8.67 -0.14
N PHE A 187 7.22 -8.73 -0.91
CA PHE A 187 7.25 -9.29 -2.24
C PHE A 187 7.67 -8.22 -3.25
N LEU A 188 8.84 -8.41 -3.87
CA LEU A 188 9.37 -7.51 -4.89
C LEU A 188 9.53 -8.24 -6.22
N ARG A 189 9.23 -7.55 -7.33
CA ARG A 189 9.41 -8.14 -8.66
C ARG A 189 10.89 -8.14 -9.02
N ARG A 190 11.41 -9.28 -9.44
CA ARG A 190 12.77 -9.39 -9.96
C ARG A 190 12.84 -8.72 -11.33
N ILE A 191 13.91 -7.95 -11.55
CA ILE A 191 14.17 -7.33 -12.86
C ILE A 191 14.85 -8.37 -13.74
N ASN A 192 14.24 -8.70 -14.87
CA ASN A 192 14.78 -9.68 -15.81
C ASN A 192 15.77 -9.04 -16.80
N ILE A 193 16.66 -9.87 -17.35
CA ILE A 193 17.73 -9.42 -18.26
C ILE A 193 17.13 -8.80 -19.52
N GLU A 194 16.05 -9.37 -20.04
CA GLU A 194 15.36 -8.90 -21.24
C GLU A 194 14.79 -7.49 -21.05
N GLU A 195 14.09 -7.25 -19.95
CA GLU A 195 13.54 -5.93 -19.61
C GLU A 195 14.65 -4.90 -19.41
N PHE A 196 15.71 -5.29 -18.71
CA PHE A 196 16.86 -4.42 -18.49
C PHE A 196 17.59 -4.06 -19.79
N ALA A 197 17.72 -5.00 -20.73
CA ALA A 197 18.36 -4.79 -22.02
C ALA A 197 17.52 -3.89 -22.95
N GLU A 198 16.19 -4.04 -22.94
CA GLU A 198 15.27 -3.20 -23.71
C GLU A 198 15.27 -1.75 -23.23
N GLU A 199 15.24 -1.51 -21.91
CA GLU A 199 15.25 -0.16 -21.34
C GLU A 199 16.57 0.59 -21.60
N ASN A 200 17.70 -0.12 -21.54
CA ASN A 200 19.02 0.51 -21.61
C ASN A 200 19.64 0.55 -23.01
N LYS A 201 18.97 0.00 -24.04
CA LYS A 201 19.46 -0.11 -25.44
C LYS A 201 20.93 -0.53 -25.53
N SER A 202 21.39 -1.36 -24.58
CA SER A 202 22.81 -1.56 -24.33
C SER A 202 23.36 -2.76 -25.11
N THR A 203 24.41 -2.54 -25.90
CA THR A 203 25.19 -3.55 -26.63
C THR A 203 26.18 -4.31 -25.72
N HIS A 204 25.85 -4.51 -24.45
CA HIS A 204 26.73 -5.20 -23.49
C HIS A 204 26.52 -6.71 -23.58
N SER A 205 27.56 -7.48 -23.24
CA SER A 205 27.44 -8.94 -23.23
C SER A 205 26.45 -9.38 -22.15
N ILE A 206 25.67 -10.41 -22.45
CA ILE A 206 24.66 -11.01 -21.55
C ILE A 206 25.27 -11.35 -20.18
N SER A 207 26.53 -11.79 -20.15
CA SER A 207 27.26 -12.13 -18.93
C SER A 207 27.51 -10.93 -18.01
N LEU A 208 27.70 -9.73 -18.55
CA LEU A 208 27.89 -8.52 -17.75
C LEU A 208 26.55 -8.04 -17.18
N GLN A 209 25.48 -8.10 -17.97
CA GLN A 209 24.12 -7.75 -17.56
C GLN A 209 23.63 -8.65 -16.42
N SER A 210 23.84 -9.97 -16.52
CA SER A 210 23.45 -10.91 -15.46
C SER A 210 24.21 -10.65 -14.16
N SER A 211 25.53 -10.45 -14.23
CA SER A 211 26.35 -10.17 -13.04
C SER A 211 25.99 -8.83 -12.37
N PHE A 212 25.58 -7.84 -13.17
CA PHE A 212 25.13 -6.54 -12.66
C PHE A 212 23.79 -6.67 -11.94
N LEU A 213 22.82 -7.37 -12.54
CA LEU A 213 21.50 -7.58 -11.94
C LEU A 213 21.60 -8.39 -10.66
N GLU A 214 22.42 -9.44 -10.63
CA GLU A 214 22.65 -10.22 -9.41
C GLU A 214 23.22 -9.35 -8.28
N ARG A 215 24.22 -8.51 -8.58
CA ARG A 215 24.74 -7.54 -7.59
C ARG A 215 23.68 -6.53 -7.18
N HIS A 216 22.87 -6.04 -8.11
CA HIS A 216 21.80 -5.10 -7.83
C HIS A 216 20.77 -5.70 -6.86
N HIS A 217 20.28 -6.92 -7.12
CA HIS A 217 19.33 -7.61 -6.23
C HIS A 217 19.94 -7.93 -4.87
N ASN A 218 21.19 -8.39 -4.82
CA ASN A 218 21.89 -8.66 -3.57
C ASN A 218 22.07 -7.38 -2.73
N LEU A 219 22.39 -6.25 -3.36
CA LEU A 219 22.47 -4.96 -2.66
C LEU A 219 21.10 -4.50 -2.15
N GLN A 220 20.04 -4.68 -2.94
CA GLN A 220 18.68 -4.39 -2.49
C GLN A 220 18.27 -5.25 -1.29
N GLU A 221 18.56 -6.56 -1.32
CA GLU A 221 18.31 -7.46 -0.18
C GLU A 221 19.03 -6.98 1.08
N LEU A 222 20.32 -6.59 0.98
CA LEU A 222 21.07 -6.06 2.11
C LEU A 222 20.45 -4.76 2.65
N MET A 223 20.13 -3.81 1.78
CA MET A 223 19.51 -2.55 2.17
C MET A 223 18.15 -2.75 2.84
N PHE A 224 17.32 -3.66 2.34
CA PHE A 224 16.03 -3.96 2.95
C PHE A 224 16.16 -4.77 4.25
N SER A 225 17.16 -5.66 4.34
CA SER A 225 17.47 -6.37 5.57
C SER A 225 17.89 -5.41 6.70
N GLU A 226 18.63 -4.34 6.39
CA GLU A 226 18.96 -3.28 7.36
C GLU A 226 17.71 -2.54 7.85
N LEU A 227 16.66 -2.47 7.02
CA LEU A 227 15.35 -1.94 7.38
C LEU A 227 14.43 -2.96 8.06
N GLY A 228 14.92 -4.17 8.36
CA GLY A 228 14.15 -5.22 9.01
C GLY A 228 13.24 -6.03 8.10
N ILE A 229 13.48 -5.98 6.78
CA ILE A 229 12.65 -6.62 5.75
C ILE A 229 13.42 -7.74 5.06
N ASN A 230 12.80 -8.92 5.00
CA ASN A 230 13.24 -10.01 4.14
C ASN A 230 12.53 -9.91 2.79
N VAL A 231 13.29 -9.84 1.71
CA VAL A 231 12.72 -9.76 0.36
C VAL A 231 12.39 -11.17 -0.16
N ILE A 232 11.19 -11.31 -0.72
CA ILE A 232 10.77 -12.49 -1.47
C ILE A 232 10.60 -12.07 -2.93
N TRP A 233 11.50 -12.53 -3.78
CA TRP A 233 11.46 -12.23 -5.21
C TRP A 233 10.38 -13.05 -5.91
N PHE A 234 9.63 -12.41 -6.79
CA PHE A 234 8.75 -13.06 -7.77
C PHE A 234 9.06 -12.53 -9.18
N GLU A 235 8.79 -13.32 -10.20
CA GLU A 235 8.99 -12.91 -11.60
C GLU A 235 7.65 -12.48 -12.21
N GLU A 236 6.62 -13.32 -12.09
CA GLU A 236 5.30 -13.07 -12.64
C GLU A 236 4.25 -12.74 -11.57
N PHE A 237 3.32 -11.82 -11.88
CA PHE A 237 2.28 -11.40 -10.93
C PHE A 237 1.31 -12.55 -10.56
N GLU A 238 1.20 -13.57 -11.41
CA GLU A 238 0.44 -14.80 -11.17
C GLU A 238 1.03 -15.68 -10.06
N GLU A 239 2.28 -15.45 -9.65
CA GLU A 239 2.93 -16.16 -8.55
C GLU A 239 2.48 -15.64 -7.19
N LEU A 240 2.24 -14.33 -7.05
CA LEU A 240 1.86 -13.72 -5.77
C LEU A 240 0.66 -14.41 -5.10
N PRO A 241 -0.47 -14.65 -5.79
CA PRO A 241 -1.58 -15.39 -5.19
C PRO A 241 -1.19 -16.81 -4.78
N LYS A 242 -0.32 -17.49 -5.53
CA LYS A 242 0.12 -18.86 -5.22
C LYS A 242 0.98 -18.89 -3.96
N LEU A 243 1.94 -17.97 -3.85
CA LEU A 243 2.81 -17.82 -2.69
C LEU A 243 2.00 -17.48 -1.43
N LEU A 244 1.03 -16.57 -1.52
CA LEU A 244 0.14 -16.25 -0.41
C LEU A 244 -0.73 -17.43 0.01
N ASN A 245 -1.22 -18.23 -0.94
CA ASN A 245 -2.02 -19.41 -0.62
C ASN A 245 -1.19 -20.48 0.12
N GLN A 246 0.14 -20.51 -0.01
CA GLN A 246 0.98 -21.42 0.78
C GLN A 246 0.96 -21.11 2.27
N LEU A 247 0.68 -19.85 2.66
CA LEU A 247 0.54 -19.45 4.07
C LEU A 247 -0.79 -19.90 4.72
N LEU A 248 -1.74 -20.35 3.89
CA LEU A 248 -3.00 -20.90 4.39
C LEU A 248 -2.84 -22.33 4.92
N ASN A 249 -1.90 -23.09 4.34
CA ASN A 249 -1.57 -24.47 4.72
C ASN A 249 -0.72 -24.52 5.99
#